data_AF-A0A6G0Q1E4-F1
#
_entry.id   AF-A0A6G0Q1E4-F1
#
_cell.length_a   1.000
_cell.length_b   1.000
_cell.length_c   1.000
_cell.angle_alpha   90.00
_cell.angle_beta   90.00
_cell.angle_gamma   90.00
#
_symmetry.space_group_name_H-M   'P 1'
#
loop_
_entity.id
_entity.type
_entity.pdbx_description
1 polymer ?
#
loop_
_entity_poly.entity_id
_entity_poly.type
_entity_poly.pdbx_seq_one_letter_code
_entity_poly.pdbx_strand_id
1 'polypeptide(L)'
;MARWLAFFAEYNFQVEYKPGRLNVVADALSRRPDYVVHKADVNAIGVARTSTPASSLLDDVRSAYTKDADAKQLLDYFAAPSDKSRQKLAKHPRARVHRYRVHNGLLLYSAVDDNADRIVVPDDHELKLRITYE
;
A
#
# COMPACT_ATOMS: atom_id res chain seq x y z
N MET A 1 -8.91 11.91 -12.16
CA MET A 1 -9.79 12.20 -13.31
C MET A 1 -9.28 13.28 -14.27
N ALA A 2 -8.62 14.35 -13.79
CA ALA A 2 -8.20 15.47 -14.65
C ALA A 2 -7.35 15.07 -15.88
N ARG A 3 -6.46 14.06 -15.75
CA ARG A 3 -5.57 13.64 -16.86
C ARG A 3 -6.30 13.03 -18.07
N TRP A 4 -7.46 12.43 -17.87
CA TRP A 4 -8.18 11.68 -18.92
C TRP A 4 -9.29 12.48 -19.61
N LEU A 5 -9.61 13.69 -19.12
CA LEU A 5 -10.71 14.50 -19.66
C LEU A 5 -10.47 14.93 -21.10
N ALA A 6 -9.25 15.37 -21.44
CA ALA A 6 -8.91 15.76 -22.81
C ALA A 6 -9.03 14.60 -23.79
N PHE A 7 -8.58 13.41 -23.39
CA PHE A 7 -8.67 12.19 -24.19
C PHE A 7 -10.12 11.76 -24.43
N PHE A 8 -10.96 11.79 -23.39
CA PHE A 8 -12.36 11.40 -23.51
C PHE A 8 -13.19 12.41 -24.33
N ALA A 9 -12.82 13.69 -24.33
CA ALA A 9 -13.48 14.73 -25.12
C ALA A 9 -13.37 14.50 -26.64
N GLU A 10 -12.46 13.65 -27.10
CA GLU A 10 -12.33 13.25 -28.51
C GLU A 10 -13.43 12.27 -28.97
N TYR A 11 -14.16 11.67 -28.03
CA TYR A 11 -15.16 10.63 -28.31
C TYR A 11 -16.55 11.08 -27.90
N ASN A 12 -17.53 10.82 -28.76
CA ASN A 12 -18.95 10.96 -28.42
C ASN A 12 -19.46 9.65 -27.80
N PHE A 13 -19.38 9.54 -26.46
CA PHE A 13 -19.87 8.37 -25.74
C PHE A 13 -20.91 8.73 -24.68
N GLN A 14 -21.60 7.71 -24.17
CA GLN A 14 -22.49 7.78 -23.03
C GLN A 14 -22.02 6.76 -21.98
N VAL A 15 -22.11 7.12 -20.71
CA VAL A 15 -21.73 6.24 -19.61
C VAL A 15 -22.96 5.46 -19.16
N GLU A 16 -22.93 4.15 -19.37
CA GLU A 16 -23.99 3.25 -18.93
C GLU A 16 -23.43 2.20 -17.97
N TYR A 17 -24.13 1.99 -16.85
CA TYR A 17 -23.77 0.91 -15.92
C TYR A 17 -24.16 -0.45 -16.50
N LYS A 18 -23.19 -1.37 -16.57
CA LYS A 18 -23.45 -2.78 -16.89
C LYS A 18 -23.23 -3.66 -15.65
N PRO A 19 -24.27 -4.35 -15.16
CA PRO A 19 -24.14 -5.30 -14.06
C PRO A 19 -23.11 -6.39 -14.37
N GLY A 20 -22.32 -6.79 -13.38
CA GLY A 20 -21.23 -7.77 -13.54
C GLY A 20 -21.68 -9.10 -14.16
N ARG A 21 -22.90 -9.58 -13.84
CA ARG A 21 -23.48 -10.79 -14.44
C ARG A 21 -23.61 -10.72 -15.97
N LEU A 22 -23.80 -9.53 -16.53
CA LEU A 22 -23.91 -9.30 -17.97
C LEU A 22 -22.56 -8.94 -18.62
N ASN A 23 -21.54 -8.68 -17.81
CA ASN A 23 -20.22 -8.25 -18.29
C ASN A 23 -19.27 -9.43 -18.58
N VAL A 24 -19.82 -10.58 -18.98
CA VAL A 24 -19.08 -11.85 -19.09
C VAL A 24 -17.91 -11.76 -20.07
N VAL A 25 -18.08 -11.07 -21.20
CA VAL A 25 -17.04 -10.97 -22.24
C VAL A 25 -15.86 -10.13 -21.78
N ALA A 26 -16.12 -8.91 -21.28
CA ALA A 26 -15.05 -8.04 -20.79
C ALA A 26 -14.39 -8.63 -19.53
N ASP A 27 -15.15 -9.28 -18.66
CA ASP A 27 -14.62 -10.00 -17.50
C ASP A 27 -13.69 -11.15 -17.94
N ALA A 28 -14.11 -11.99 -18.90
CA ALA A 28 -13.29 -13.07 -19.42
C ALA A 28 -12.02 -12.59 -20.13
N LEU A 29 -12.09 -11.49 -20.89
CA LEU A 29 -10.93 -10.93 -21.61
C LEU A 29 -9.99 -10.14 -20.70
N SER A 30 -10.50 -9.54 -19.62
CA SER A 30 -9.66 -8.84 -18.64
C SER A 30 -8.89 -9.82 -17.75
N ARG A 31 -9.40 -11.04 -17.57
CA ARG A 31 -8.68 -12.13 -16.91
C ARG A 31 -7.53 -12.60 -17.81
N ARG A 32 -6.30 -12.42 -17.34
CA ARG A 32 -5.10 -12.97 -17.97
C ARG A 32 -4.63 -14.21 -17.20
N PRO A 33 -4.93 -15.44 -17.68
CA PRO A 33 -4.51 -16.66 -16.99
C PRO A 33 -3.00 -16.91 -17.04
N ASP A 34 -2.34 -16.34 -18.05
CA ASP A 34 -0.89 -16.32 -18.29
C ASP A 34 -0.18 -15.21 -17.51
N TYR A 35 -0.93 -14.29 -16.92
CA TYR A 35 -0.40 -13.36 -15.92
C TYR A 35 -0.17 -14.12 -14.62
N VAL A 36 0.83 -15.00 -14.65
CA VAL A 36 1.53 -15.44 -13.45
C VAL A 36 2.20 -14.20 -12.92
N VAL A 37 1.49 -13.47 -12.05
CA VAL A 37 2.15 -12.73 -11.00
C VAL A 37 3.06 -13.77 -10.39
N HIS A 38 4.36 -13.70 -10.67
CA HIS A 38 5.33 -14.35 -9.81
C HIS A 38 4.82 -14.01 -8.42
N LYS A 39 4.47 -15.02 -7.62
CA LYS A 39 4.23 -14.83 -6.18
C LYS A 39 5.56 -14.47 -5.50
N ALA A 40 6.33 -13.54 -6.08
CA ALA A 40 7.04 -12.54 -5.33
C ALA A 40 5.94 -11.66 -4.77
N ASP A 41 5.53 -11.98 -3.55
CA ASP A 41 4.82 -11.11 -2.63
C ASP A 41 3.75 -10.22 -3.27
N VAL A 42 2.52 -10.73 -3.32
CA VAL A 42 1.27 -10.00 -3.69
C VAL A 42 0.96 -8.83 -2.73
N ASN A 43 1.93 -8.44 -1.91
CA ASN A 43 1.88 -7.44 -0.84
C ASN A 43 2.95 -6.36 -0.94
N ALA A 44 3.92 -6.50 -1.83
CA ALA A 44 4.65 -5.33 -2.27
C ALA A 44 3.63 -4.48 -3.04
N ILE A 45 3.46 -3.22 -2.63
CA ILE A 45 2.78 -2.17 -3.40
C ILE A 45 2.95 -2.49 -4.88
N GLY A 46 1.84 -2.66 -5.59
CA GLY A 46 1.83 -3.02 -7.00
C GLY A 46 2.55 -1.97 -7.83
N VAL A 47 3.87 -2.04 -7.88
CA VAL A 47 4.69 -1.60 -9.00
C VAL A 47 4.43 -2.64 -10.09
N ALA A 48 3.19 -2.64 -10.59
CA ALA A 48 2.96 -3.08 -11.95
C ALA A 48 3.91 -2.22 -12.78
N ARG A 49 4.74 -2.89 -13.58
CA ARG A 49 5.67 -2.29 -14.53
C ARG A 49 4.89 -1.49 -15.57
N THR A 50 4.29 -0.39 -15.18
CA THR A 50 4.31 0.82 -15.99
C THR A 50 5.73 1.32 -15.90
N SER A 51 6.25 1.87 -16.98
CA SER A 51 7.48 2.65 -16.99
C SER A 51 7.30 3.86 -16.06
N THR A 52 7.40 3.65 -14.75
CA THR A 52 7.43 4.70 -13.74
C THR A 52 8.91 4.96 -13.44
N PRO A 53 9.35 6.23 -13.45
CA PRO A 53 10.68 6.55 -12.92
C PRO A 53 10.73 6.03 -11.48
N ALA A 54 11.88 5.48 -11.07
CA ALA A 54 12.08 4.94 -9.72
C ALA A 54 11.47 5.89 -8.68
N SER A 55 10.29 5.55 -8.14
CA SER A 55 9.56 6.50 -7.31
C SER A 55 10.27 6.56 -5.96
N SER A 56 10.66 7.77 -5.54
CA SER A 56 11.24 8.02 -4.23
C SER A 56 10.22 7.81 -3.10
N LEU A 57 8.99 7.40 -3.41
CA LEU A 57 7.88 7.30 -2.47
C LEU A 57 8.22 6.40 -1.27
N LEU A 58 8.87 5.26 -1.51
CA LEU A 58 9.26 4.35 -0.43
C LEU A 58 10.36 4.93 0.47
N ASP A 59 11.28 5.69 -0.11
CA ASP A 59 12.30 6.41 0.65
C ASP A 59 11.68 7.57 1.44
N ASP A 60 10.69 8.25 0.87
CA ASP A 60 9.92 9.29 1.53
C ASP A 60 9.13 8.72 2.71
N VAL A 61 8.46 7.57 2.54
CA VAL A 61 7.79 6.82 3.62
C VAL A 61 8.79 6.48 4.73
N ARG A 62 9.96 5.94 4.38
CA ARG A 62 11.00 5.60 5.35
C ARG A 62 11.47 6.83 6.13
N SER A 63 11.66 7.95 5.45
CA SER A 63 12.07 9.20 6.09
C SER A 63 10.98 9.76 7.02
N ALA A 64 9.71 9.63 6.63
CA ALA A 64 8.57 10.15 7.38
C ALA A 64 8.32 9.38 8.69
N TYR A 65 8.72 8.11 8.81
CA TYR A 65 8.66 7.39 10.08
C TYR A 65 9.45 8.06 11.21
N THR A 66 10.47 8.85 10.89
CA THR A 66 11.23 9.58 11.93
C THR A 66 10.43 10.69 12.60
N LYS A 67 9.39 11.19 11.91
CA LYS A 67 8.49 12.27 12.38
C LYS A 67 7.25 11.73 13.09
N ASP A 68 6.82 10.52 12.74
CA ASP A 68 5.69 9.83 13.38
C ASP A 68 6.15 9.15 14.68
N ALA A 69 5.60 9.61 15.82
CA ALA A 69 5.99 9.13 17.14
C ALA A 69 5.70 7.62 17.34
N ASP A 70 4.58 7.13 16.82
CA ASP A 70 4.18 5.72 16.98
C ASP A 70 5.00 4.82 16.06
N ALA A 71 5.19 5.24 14.80
CA ALA A 71 6.02 4.50 13.85
C ALA A 71 7.49 4.44 14.30
N LYS A 72 8.04 5.54 14.81
CA LYS A 72 9.38 5.58 15.38
C LYS A 72 9.53 4.63 16.56
N GLN A 73 8.57 4.63 17.49
CA GLN A 73 8.59 3.71 18.63
C GLN A 73 8.55 2.23 18.20
N LEU A 74 7.78 1.90 17.15
CA LEU A 74 7.74 0.56 16.58
C LEU A 74 9.08 0.18 15.95
N LEU A 75 9.70 1.07 15.16
CA LEU A 75 11.02 0.83 14.58
C LEU A 75 12.09 0.62 15.65
N ASP A 76 12.12 1.47 16.69
CA ASP A 76 13.04 1.35 17.83
C ASP A 76 12.85 0.00 18.55
N TYR A 77 11.60 -0.44 18.75
CA TYR A 77 11.29 -1.74 19.35
C TYR A 77 11.80 -2.90 18.49
N PHE A 78 11.59 -2.88 17.16
CA PHE A 78 12.06 -3.95 16.28
C PHE A 78 13.58 -3.96 16.09
N ALA A 79 14.26 -2.81 16.30
CA ALA A 79 15.72 -2.75 16.32
C ALA A 79 16.33 -3.41 17.56
N ALA A 80 15.69 -3.28 18.74
CA ALA A 80 16.10 -3.93 19.98
C ALA A 80 14.90 -4.44 20.80
N PRO A 81 14.32 -5.61 20.44
CA PRO A 81 13.15 -6.14 21.11
C PRO A 81 13.44 -6.54 22.56
N SER A 82 12.75 -5.92 23.50
CA SER A 82 12.83 -6.23 24.94
C SER A 82 11.51 -5.89 25.63
N ASP A 83 11.26 -6.43 26.82
CA ASP A 83 10.05 -6.06 27.57
C ASP A 83 10.02 -4.57 27.94
N LYS A 84 11.19 -3.97 28.19
CA LYS A 84 11.32 -2.53 28.47
C LYS A 84 10.94 -1.70 27.24
N SER A 85 11.47 -2.04 26.05
CA SER A 85 11.13 -1.34 24.80
C SER A 85 9.67 -1.59 24.40
N ARG A 86 9.11 -2.78 24.68
CA ARG A 86 7.69 -3.09 24.46
C ARG A 86 6.76 -2.27 25.34
N GLN A 87 7.15 -2.01 26.59
CA GLN A 87 6.37 -1.19 27.52
C GLN A 87 6.34 0.29 27.13
N LYS A 88 7.36 0.76 26.39
CA LYS A 88 7.46 2.12 25.86
C LYS A 88 6.50 2.39 24.70
N LEU A 89 6.03 1.34 24.01
CA LEU A 89 5.05 1.45 22.92
C LEU A 89 3.70 1.99 23.42
N ALA A 90 3.05 2.82 22.61
CA ALA A 90 1.67 3.25 22.83
C ALA A 90 0.71 2.05 22.97
N LYS A 91 -0.41 2.24 23.68
CA LYS A 91 -1.34 1.18 24.07
C LYS A 91 -1.83 0.35 22.87
N HIS A 92 -2.16 1.00 21.76
CA HIS A 92 -2.72 0.33 20.57
C HIS A 92 -1.66 -0.49 19.79
N PRO A 93 -0.50 0.08 19.38
CA PRO A 93 0.59 -0.71 18.79
C PRO A 93 1.07 -1.85 19.70
N ARG A 94 1.18 -1.62 21.01
CA ARG A 94 1.65 -2.62 21.99
C ARG A 94 0.76 -3.87 22.02
N ALA A 95 -0.56 -3.69 21.97
CA ALA A 95 -1.51 -4.81 21.97
C ALA A 95 -1.42 -5.67 20.71
N ARG A 96 -1.02 -5.05 19.59
CA ARG A 96 -0.97 -5.67 18.26
C ARG A 96 0.45 -5.85 17.73
N VAL A 97 1.47 -5.73 18.58
CA VAL A 97 2.89 -5.70 18.16
C VAL A 97 3.30 -6.94 17.36
N HIS A 98 2.72 -8.10 17.68
CA HIS A 98 2.94 -9.37 16.97
C HIS A 98 2.48 -9.37 15.50
N ARG A 99 1.72 -8.35 15.09
CA ARG A 99 1.18 -8.17 13.74
C ARG A 99 2.02 -7.23 12.90
N TYR A 100 2.99 -6.56 13.53
CA TYR A 100 3.93 -5.70 12.84
C TYR A 100 5.21 -6.47 12.54
N ARG A 101 5.85 -6.14 11.41
CA ARG A 101 7.17 -6.63 11.02
C ARG A 101 7.94 -5.48 10.37
N VAL A 102 9.26 -5.58 10.32
CA VAL A 102 10.12 -4.63 9.60
C VAL A 102 10.82 -5.34 8.46
N HIS A 103 10.75 -4.77 7.25
CA HIS A 103 11.48 -5.25 6.08
C HIS A 103 12.04 -4.07 5.30
N ASN A 104 13.37 -4.03 5.06
CA ASN A 104 14.05 -2.94 4.35
C ASN A 104 13.73 -1.52 4.89
N GLY A 105 13.59 -1.42 6.22
CA GLY A 105 13.24 -0.17 6.92
C GLY A 105 11.77 0.24 6.79
N LEU A 106 10.92 -0.59 6.19
CA LEU A 106 9.47 -0.38 6.10
C LEU A 106 8.75 -1.17 7.20
N LEU A 107 7.77 -0.53 7.83
CA LEU A 107 6.87 -1.19 8.77
C LEU A 107 5.74 -1.87 7.98
N LEU A 108 5.57 -3.17 8.21
CA LEU A 108 4.52 -3.99 7.63
C LEU A 108 3.51 -4.36 8.71
N TYR A 109 2.23 -4.36 8.38
CA TYR A 109 1.14 -4.77 9.24
C TYR A 109 0.33 -5.90 8.59
N SER A 110 0.12 -6.98 9.33
CA SER A 110 -0.66 -8.15 8.91
C SER A 110 -2.08 -8.11 9.48
N ALA A 111 -3.10 -8.09 8.61
CA ALA A 111 -4.51 -8.21 9.00
C ALA A 111 -4.85 -9.70 9.34
N VAL A 112 -5.88 -9.98 10.17
CA VAL A 112 -6.10 -11.38 10.69
C VAL A 112 -6.60 -12.27 9.57
N ASP A 113 -7.42 -11.68 8.71
CA ASP A 113 -8.19 -12.37 7.67
C ASP A 113 -7.56 -12.17 6.29
N ASP A 114 -6.47 -11.42 6.21
CA ASP A 114 -5.79 -11.09 4.97
C ASP A 114 -4.42 -11.76 5.00
N ASN A 115 -4.09 -12.51 3.95
CA ASN A 115 -2.73 -13.02 3.74
C ASN A 115 -1.80 -11.89 3.23
N ALA A 116 -2.21 -10.63 3.47
CA ALA A 116 -1.59 -9.43 2.98
C ALA A 116 -0.87 -8.62 4.07
N ASP A 117 0.45 -8.52 3.95
CA ASP A 117 1.26 -7.53 4.65
C ASP A 117 1.06 -6.17 3.99
N ARG A 118 0.71 -5.14 4.77
CA ARG A 118 0.49 -3.78 4.27
C ARG A 118 1.52 -2.84 4.86
N ILE A 119 2.06 -1.94 4.04
CA ILE A 119 2.95 -0.90 4.55
C ILE A 119 2.16 0.03 5.47
N VAL A 120 2.69 0.25 6.67
CA VAL A 120 2.18 1.25 7.60
C VAL A 120 2.51 2.62 7.03
N VAL A 121 1.48 3.40 6.71
CA VAL A 121 1.65 4.77 6.24
C VAL A 121 1.84 5.69 7.45
N PRO A 122 2.96 6.43 7.54
CA PRO A 122 3.18 7.40 8.61
C PRO A 122 2.10 8.49 8.63
N ASP A 123 1.89 9.13 9.77
CA ASP A 123 0.97 10.26 9.90
C ASP A 123 1.52 11.57 9.28
N ASP A 124 1.74 11.56 7.97
CA ASP A 124 2.16 12.72 7.17
C ASP A 124 1.10 12.99 6.08
N HIS A 125 0.50 14.19 6.12
CA HIS A 125 -0.61 14.56 5.24
C HIS A 125 -0.20 14.62 3.77
N GLU A 126 0.95 15.23 3.46
CA GLU A 126 1.43 15.37 2.08
C GLU A 126 1.76 14.01 1.49
N LEU A 127 2.39 13.15 2.30
CA LEU A 127 2.71 11.79 1.89
C LEU A 127 1.43 10.96 1.64
N LYS A 128 0.41 11.09 2.49
CA LYS A 128 -0.89 10.44 2.30
C LYS A 128 -1.58 10.89 1.00
N LEU A 129 -1.53 12.19 0.69
CA LEU A 129 -2.05 12.71 -0.58
C LEU A 129 -1.26 12.11 -1.75
N ARG A 130 0.07 12.14 -1.71
CA ARG A 130 0.91 11.56 -2.77
C ARG A 130 0.62 10.08 -3.00
N ILE A 131 0.50 9.27 -1.94
CA ILE A 131 0.12 7.85 -2.05
C ILE A 131 -1.26 7.66 -2.70
N THR A 132 -2.18 8.59 -2.48
CA THR A 132 -3.56 8.51 -3.01
C THR A 132 -3.64 8.88 -4.50
N TYR A 133 -2.71 9.72 -4.98
CA TYR A 133 -2.76 10.31 -6.32
C TYR A 133 -1.63 9.86 -7.27
N GLU A 134 -0.64 9.11 -6.80
CA GLU A 134 0.28 8.30 -7.65
C GLU A 134 -0.45 7.09 -8.26
#